data_AF-A0A7Y5XW71-F1
#
_entry.id   AF-A0A7Y5XW71-F1
#
_cell.length_a   1.000
_cell.length_b   1.000
_cell.length_c   1.000
_cell.angle_alpha   90.00
_cell.angle_beta   90.00
_cell.angle_gamma   90.00
#
_symmetry.space_group_name_H-M   'P 1'
#
loop_
_entity.id
_entity.type
_entity.pdbx_description
1 polymer ?
#
loop_
_entity_poly.entity_id
_entity_poly.type
_entity_poly.pdbx_seq_one_letter_code
_entity_poly.pdbx_strand_id
1 'polypeptide(L)'
;MTTTVSPRTDVRPLDAIRADFPALARREQGQPVAYFDGPGGTQVPRAVAEAMTDYLFHHNANTHWLYPTSAETDALLEQARAVFADFFNATPADVSFGNNMTTIAFHLARGLARGWRAGD
;
A
#
# COMPACT_ATOMS: atom_id res chain seq x y z
N MET A 1 4.72 -30.26 27.01
CA MET A 1 3.90 -29.54 26.01
C MET A 1 4.76 -29.36 24.78
N THR A 2 4.48 -30.13 23.73
CA THR A 2 5.25 -30.17 22.49
C THR A 2 4.91 -28.94 21.68
N THR A 3 5.87 -28.05 21.46
CA THR A 3 5.72 -26.89 20.58
C THR A 3 5.59 -27.37 19.15
N THR A 4 4.36 -27.46 18.66
CA THR A 4 4.07 -27.72 17.25
C THR A 4 4.60 -26.53 16.45
N VAL A 5 5.66 -26.76 15.67
CA VAL A 5 6.12 -25.80 14.66
C VAL A 5 5.01 -25.66 13.62
N SER A 6 4.43 -24.47 13.52
CA SER A 6 3.42 -24.13 12.49
C SER A 6 3.93 -24.45 11.08
N PRO A 7 3.07 -24.88 10.15
CA PRO A 7 3.50 -25.30 8.82
C PRO A 7 4.19 -24.14 8.09
N ARG A 8 5.27 -24.44 7.36
CA ARG A 8 5.92 -23.50 6.43
C ARG A 8 4.83 -22.92 5.52
N THR A 9 4.69 -21.60 5.50
CA THR A 9 3.88 -20.90 4.51
C THR A 9 4.37 -21.33 3.12
N ASP A 10 3.52 -21.99 2.35
CA ASP A 10 3.84 -22.38 0.98
C ASP A 10 3.98 -21.12 0.14
N VAL A 11 5.22 -20.72 -0.13
CA VAL A 11 5.52 -19.51 -0.91
C VAL A 11 5.25 -19.84 -2.38
N ARG A 12 4.44 -18.99 -3.04
CA ARG A 12 4.14 -19.17 -4.47
C ARG A 12 5.45 -19.34 -5.29
N PRO A 13 5.46 -20.17 -6.34
CA PRO A 13 6.61 -20.32 -7.22
C PRO A 13 7.08 -18.96 -7.78
N LEU A 14 8.39 -18.79 -7.93
CA LEU A 14 8.99 -17.54 -8.40
C LEU A 14 8.41 -17.09 -9.74
N ASP A 15 8.23 -18.00 -10.69
CA ASP A 15 7.70 -17.67 -12.02
C ASP A 15 6.26 -17.14 -11.94
N ALA A 16 5.45 -17.69 -11.01
CA ALA A 16 4.10 -17.20 -10.76
C ALA A 16 4.12 -15.79 -10.14
N ILE A 17 5.03 -15.52 -9.20
CA ILE A 17 5.19 -14.18 -8.63
C ILE A 17 5.65 -13.19 -9.69
N ARG A 18 6.62 -13.56 -10.55
CA ARG A 18 7.14 -12.68 -11.60
C ARG A 18 6.08 -12.36 -12.66
N ALA A 19 5.19 -13.30 -12.97
CA ALA A 19 4.09 -13.11 -13.92
C ALA A 19 3.11 -12.01 -13.48
N ASP A 20 3.00 -11.73 -12.17
CA ASP A 20 2.15 -10.65 -11.66
C ASP A 20 2.69 -9.25 -11.97
N PHE A 21 3.95 -9.11 -12.41
CA PHE A 21 4.58 -7.82 -12.70
C PHE A 21 4.84 -7.68 -14.22
N PRO A 22 3.93 -7.06 -14.99
CA PRO A 22 4.07 -6.94 -16.44
C PRO A 22 5.38 -6.26 -16.89
N ALA A 23 5.92 -5.35 -16.07
CA ALA A 23 7.18 -4.68 -16.34
C ALA A 23 8.36 -5.66 -16.51
N LEU A 24 8.34 -6.82 -15.86
CA LEU A 24 9.41 -7.82 -15.95
C LEU A 24 9.47 -8.55 -17.30
N ALA A 25 8.45 -8.39 -18.16
CA ALA A 25 8.48 -8.89 -19.54
C ALA A 25 9.24 -7.95 -20.50
N ARG A 26 9.67 -6.76 -20.04
CA ARG A 26 10.37 -5.77 -20.86
C ARG A 26 11.70 -6.32 -21.36
N ARG A 27 11.97 -6.05 -22.64
CA ARG A 27 13.27 -6.30 -23.28
C ARG A 27 13.87 -5.00 -23.79
N GLU A 28 15.18 -4.86 -23.67
CA GLU A 28 15.96 -3.74 -24.19
C GLU A 28 17.15 -4.31 -24.98
N GLN A 29 17.34 -3.83 -26.22
CA GLN A 29 18.37 -4.37 -27.14
C GLN A 29 18.33 -5.91 -27.28
N GLY A 30 17.12 -6.49 -27.22
CA GLY A 30 16.91 -7.94 -27.30
C GLY A 30 17.16 -8.70 -25.99
N GLN A 31 17.62 -8.06 -24.91
CA GLN A 31 17.87 -8.69 -23.62
C GLN A 31 16.76 -8.41 -22.60
N PRO A 32 16.42 -9.34 -21.69
CA PRO A 32 15.50 -9.07 -20.59
C PRO A 32 16.03 -7.96 -19.67
N VAL A 33 15.17 -7.05 -19.24
CA VAL A 33 15.55 -5.99 -18.29
C VAL A 33 15.62 -6.54 -16.86
N ALA A 34 16.70 -6.25 -16.16
CA ALA A 34 16.85 -6.50 -14.73
C ALA A 34 16.65 -5.19 -13.94
N TYR A 35 15.71 -5.19 -13.00
CA TYR A 35 15.38 -4.03 -12.18
C TYR A 35 16.06 -4.15 -10.81
N PHE A 36 17.20 -3.49 -10.62
CA PHE A 36 17.95 -3.47 -9.35
C PHE A 36 17.87 -2.14 -8.59
N ASP A 37 16.95 -1.26 -8.99
CA ASP A 37 16.71 0.02 -8.33
C ASP A 37 15.36 0.03 -7.56
N GLY A 38 15.19 -0.96 -6.69
CA GLY A 38 14.05 -1.00 -5.77
C GLY A 38 13.90 0.28 -4.92
N PRO A 39 15.00 0.85 -4.36
CA PRO A 39 14.95 2.10 -3.61
C PRO A 39 14.47 3.31 -4.42
N GLY A 40 14.77 3.37 -5.72
CA GLY A 40 14.25 4.42 -6.63
C GLY A 40 12.78 4.26 -6.99
N GLY A 41 12.23 3.05 -6.85
CA GLY A 41 10.80 2.76 -7.05
C GLY A 41 10.55 1.32 -7.47
N THR A 42 9.55 0.69 -6.86
CA THR A 42 9.18 -0.70 -7.17
C THR A 42 8.34 -0.78 -8.44
N GLN A 43 8.44 -1.91 -9.17
CA GLN A 43 7.49 -2.23 -10.22
C GLN A 43 6.11 -2.54 -9.62
N VAL A 44 5.05 -2.19 -10.35
CA VAL A 44 3.66 -2.35 -9.88
C VAL A 44 3.11 -3.70 -10.36
N PRO A 45 2.54 -4.54 -9.47
CA PRO A 45 1.87 -5.75 -9.89
C PRO A 45 0.52 -5.42 -10.55
N ARG A 46 0.09 -6.26 -11.50
CA ARG A 46 -1.14 -6.10 -12.28
C ARG A 46 -2.36 -5.85 -11.39
N ALA A 47 -2.53 -6.61 -10.33
CA ALA A 47 -3.66 -6.50 -9.42
C ALA A 47 -3.80 -5.10 -8.79
N VAL A 48 -2.69 -4.41 -8.49
CA VAL A 48 -2.73 -3.03 -7.95
C VAL A 48 -3.18 -2.04 -9.02
N ALA A 49 -2.66 -2.17 -10.25
CA ALA A 49 -3.08 -1.31 -11.35
C ALA A 49 -4.56 -1.52 -11.71
N GLU A 50 -5.04 -2.76 -11.69
CA GLU A 50 -6.44 -3.12 -11.95
C GLU A 50 -7.37 -2.59 -10.86
N ALA A 51 -7.02 -2.74 -9.58
CA ALA A 51 -7.81 -2.19 -8.47
C ALA A 51 -7.92 -0.65 -8.54
N MET A 52 -6.82 0.04 -8.86
CA MET A 52 -6.85 1.50 -9.06
C MET A 52 -7.71 1.90 -10.27
N THR A 53 -7.62 1.16 -11.37
CA THR A 53 -8.40 1.42 -12.58
C THR A 53 -9.89 1.22 -12.32
N ASP A 54 -10.24 0.12 -11.65
CA ASP A 54 -11.61 -0.21 -11.26
C ASP A 54 -12.21 0.89 -10.37
N TYR A 55 -11.47 1.31 -9.33
CA TYR A 55 -11.90 2.43 -8.49
C TYR A 55 -12.17 3.70 -9.29
N LEU A 56 -11.25 4.09 -10.17
CA LEU A 56 -11.37 5.32 -10.94
C LEU A 56 -12.52 5.29 -11.96
N PHE A 57 -12.83 4.13 -12.54
CA PHE A 57 -13.90 4.01 -13.53
C PHE A 57 -15.29 3.79 -12.92
N HIS A 58 -15.38 3.14 -11.76
CA HIS A 58 -16.67 2.68 -11.23
C HIS A 58 -17.04 3.27 -9.87
N HIS A 59 -16.06 3.68 -9.05
CA HIS A 59 -16.30 3.99 -7.62
C HIS A 59 -15.93 5.42 -7.22
N ASN A 60 -15.20 6.16 -8.06
CA ASN A 60 -14.62 7.44 -7.69
C ASN A 60 -15.67 8.47 -7.22
N ALA A 61 -15.50 8.93 -5.98
CA ALA A 61 -16.39 9.89 -5.35
C ALA A 61 -15.71 10.63 -4.19
N ASN A 62 -16.29 11.77 -3.81
CA ASN A 62 -15.98 12.36 -2.51
C ASN A 62 -16.61 11.52 -1.39
N THR A 63 -15.97 11.50 -0.23
CA THR A 63 -16.42 10.78 0.97
C THR A 63 -17.62 11.47 1.63
N HIS A 64 -18.36 10.72 2.46
CA HIS A 64 -19.38 11.25 3.38
C HIS A 64 -20.64 11.89 2.77
N TRP A 65 -21.00 11.51 1.55
CA TRP A 65 -22.23 11.91 0.88
C TRP A 65 -23.24 10.76 0.78
N LEU A 66 -24.47 11.07 0.35
CA LEU A 66 -25.60 10.12 0.33
C LEU A 66 -25.73 9.30 -0.98
N TYR A 67 -24.86 9.51 -1.96
CA TYR A 67 -24.89 8.75 -3.21
C TYR A 67 -24.06 7.46 -3.12
N PRO A 68 -24.40 6.39 -3.88
CA PRO A 68 -23.81 5.06 -3.71
C PRO A 68 -22.27 5.02 -3.75
N THR A 69 -21.66 5.69 -4.72
CA THR A 69 -20.20 5.70 -4.89
C THR A 69 -19.47 6.38 -3.72
N SER A 70 -20.13 7.29 -3.00
CA SER A 70 -19.58 7.86 -1.76
C SER A 70 -19.49 6.81 -0.65
N ALA A 71 -20.57 6.03 -0.46
CA ALA A 71 -20.59 4.96 0.53
C ALA A 71 -19.59 3.84 0.17
N GLU A 72 -19.44 3.52 -1.11
CA GLU A 72 -18.42 2.58 -1.60
C GLU A 72 -17.00 3.09 -1.32
N THR A 73 -16.73 4.38 -1.57
CA THR A 73 -15.44 5.01 -1.26
C THR A 73 -15.15 4.99 0.25
N ASP A 74 -16.14 5.33 1.08
CA ASP A 74 -16.01 5.30 2.54
C ASP A 74 -15.70 3.89 3.04
N ALA A 75 -16.40 2.87 2.52
CA ALA A 75 -16.16 1.47 2.86
C ALA A 75 -14.76 0.99 2.43
N LEU A 76 -14.30 1.36 1.23
CA LEU A 76 -12.96 1.03 0.73
C LEU A 76 -11.87 1.66 1.59
N LEU A 77 -12.04 2.91 2.02
CA LEU A 77 -11.09 3.58 2.91
C LEU A 77 -11.01 2.91 4.29
N GLU A 78 -12.14 2.52 4.86
CA GLU A 78 -12.17 1.80 6.14
C GLU A 78 -11.51 0.42 6.03
N GLN A 79 -11.82 -0.32 4.96
CA GLN A 79 -11.17 -1.61 4.69
C GLN A 79 -9.66 -1.44 4.52
N ALA A 80 -9.21 -0.41 3.81
CA ALA A 80 -7.79 -0.12 3.64
C ALA A 80 -7.11 0.17 4.99
N ARG A 81 -7.75 0.94 5.90
CA ARG A 81 -7.22 1.18 7.25
C ARG A 81 -7.08 -0.12 8.04
N ALA A 82 -8.07 -0.99 7.99
CA ALA A 82 -8.02 -2.29 8.65
C ALA A 82 -6.85 -3.16 8.15
N VAL A 83 -6.65 -3.24 6.82
CA VAL A 83 -5.53 -3.98 6.23
C VAL A 83 -4.17 -3.42 6.66
N PHE A 84 -4.01 -2.09 6.68
CA PHE A 84 -2.76 -1.47 7.14
C PHE A 84 -2.55 -1.63 8.64
N ALA A 85 -3.62 -1.57 9.44
CA ALA A 85 -3.55 -1.82 10.87
C ALA A 85 -3.03 -3.23 11.16
N ASP A 86 -3.56 -4.25 10.47
CA ASP A 86 -3.07 -5.62 10.56
C ASP A 86 -1.60 -5.73 10.14
N PHE A 87 -1.22 -5.06 9.03
CA PHE A 87 0.15 -5.05 8.53
C PHE A 87 1.15 -4.42 9.52
N PHE A 88 0.74 -3.36 10.22
CA PHE A 88 1.57 -2.67 11.22
C PHE A 88 1.42 -3.23 12.64
N ASN A 89 0.56 -4.24 12.85
CA ASN A 89 0.18 -4.71 14.19
C ASN A 89 -0.32 -3.56 15.10
N ALA A 90 -1.27 -2.78 14.57
CA ALA A 90 -1.88 -1.61 15.20
C ALA A 90 -3.42 -1.69 15.12
N THR A 91 -4.13 -0.63 15.50
CA THR A 91 -5.58 -0.50 15.28
C THR A 91 -5.90 0.41 14.09
N PRO A 92 -7.08 0.31 13.44
CA PRO A 92 -7.45 1.20 12.33
C PRO A 92 -7.40 2.69 12.69
N ALA A 93 -7.61 3.03 13.97
CA ALA A 93 -7.55 4.39 14.49
C ALA A 93 -6.12 4.96 14.54
N ASP A 94 -5.08 4.10 14.55
CA ASP A 94 -3.68 4.49 14.54
C ASP A 94 -3.16 4.79 13.12
N VAL A 95 -3.90 4.38 12.09
CA VAL A 95 -3.53 4.55 10.69
C VAL A 95 -4.06 5.90 10.18
N SER A 96 -3.22 6.68 9.52
CA SER A 96 -3.63 7.90 8.81
C SER A 96 -3.02 7.94 7.41
N PHE A 97 -3.85 8.22 6.40
CA PHE A 97 -3.39 8.34 5.02
C PHE A 97 -2.92 9.76 4.71
N GLY A 98 -1.87 9.84 3.90
CA GLY A 98 -1.36 11.10 3.35
C GLY A 98 -0.66 10.84 2.02
N ASN A 99 -0.25 11.92 1.35
CA ASN A 99 0.19 11.85 -0.05
C ASN A 99 1.45 11.01 -0.27
N ASN A 100 2.41 11.06 0.66
CA ASN A 100 3.67 10.33 0.63
C ASN A 100 4.39 10.47 1.98
N MET A 101 5.46 9.69 2.19
CA MET A 101 6.25 9.70 3.42
C MET A 101 6.79 11.10 3.75
N THR A 102 7.42 11.80 2.81
CA THR A 102 8.01 13.13 3.05
C THR A 102 6.97 14.13 3.57
N THR A 103 5.81 14.21 2.92
CA THR A 103 4.72 15.11 3.33
C THR A 103 4.19 14.74 4.72
N ILE A 104 3.96 13.46 5.00
CA ILE A 104 3.48 12.98 6.31
C ILE A 104 4.50 13.29 7.41
N ALA A 105 5.79 13.07 7.17
CA ALA A 105 6.84 13.37 8.13
C ALA A 105 6.88 14.86 8.51
N PHE A 106 6.72 15.76 7.53
CA PHE A 106 6.61 17.19 7.83
C PHE A 106 5.33 17.54 8.59
N HIS A 107 4.19 16.91 8.30
CA HIS A 107 2.97 17.12 9.08
C HIS A 107 3.14 16.66 10.53
N LEU A 108 3.74 15.49 10.74
CA LEU A 108 4.03 14.96 12.07
C LEU A 108 5.00 15.88 12.83
N ALA A 109 6.11 16.28 12.21
CA ALA A 109 7.08 17.17 12.81
C ALA A 109 6.45 18.51 13.21
N ARG A 110 5.65 19.13 12.33
CA ARG A 110 4.94 20.38 12.65
C ARG A 110 3.87 20.21 13.72
N GLY A 111 3.25 19.03 13.82
CA GLY A 111 2.29 18.71 14.87
C GLY A 111 2.96 18.63 16.24
N LEU A 112 4.05 17.88 16.33
CA LEU A 112 4.82 17.68 17.57
C LEU A 112 5.55 18.95 18.02
N ALA A 113 6.18 19.67 17.08
CA ALA A 113 7.02 20.82 17.37
C ALA A 113 6.30 22.00 18.05
N ARG A 114 4.96 22.04 18.03
CA ARG A 114 4.18 23.07 18.72
C ARG A 114 4.41 23.09 20.23
N GLY A 115 4.78 21.94 20.81
CA GLY A 115 5.03 21.79 22.25
C GLY A 115 6.50 21.86 22.63
N TRP A 116 7.42 21.87 21.67
CA TRP A 116 8.85 21.77 21.93
C TRP A 116 9.41 23.05 22.56
N ARG A 117 10.37 22.86 23.46
CA ARG A 117 11.08 23.89 24.21
C ARG A 117 12.58 23.70 24.01
N ALA A 118 13.35 24.72 24.39
CA ALA A 118 14.79 24.59 24.41
C ALA A 118 15.20 23.47 25.38
N GLY A 119 15.91 22.45 24.87
CA GLY A 119 16.41 21.32 25.66
C GLY A 119 15.62 20.01 25.52
N ASP A 120 14.51 20.00 24.78
CA ASP A 120 13.84 18.76 24.32
C ASP A 120 14.66 18.01 23.25
#